data_AF-A0A1Y1MU77-F1
#
_entry.id   AF-A0A1Y1MU77-F1
#
_cell.length_a   1.000
_cell.length_b   1.000
_cell.length_c   1.000
_cell.angle_alpha   90.00
_cell.angle_beta   90.00
_cell.angle_gamma   90.00
#
_symmetry.space_group_name_H-M   'P 1'
#
loop_
_entity.id
_entity.type
_entity.pdbx_description
1 polymer ?
#
loop_
_entity_poly.entity_id
_entity_poly.type
_entity_poly.pdbx_seq_one_letter_code
_entity_poly.pdbx_strand_id
1 'polypeptide(L)'
;KKFIQEETRNDEILRKVFEFASQGWPSDCKEEELKPYYIRRDQITIEDNLLMWGHRLIIPSRCRKEVLKEIHSTHMGIVKSKSLTRSFVWWPSCDKNVEEFCKNCLACSKHRNNPPKAEVIEWPKTEQPWER
;
A
#
# COMPACT_ATOMS: atom_id res chain seq x y z
N LYS A 1 -11.87 -2.20 15.69
CA LYS A 1 -10.80 -2.73 16.57
C LYS A 1 -10.88 -4.26 16.73
N LYS A 2 -11.98 -4.83 17.26
CA LYS A 2 -12.13 -6.30 17.45
C LYS A 2 -11.81 -7.14 16.21
N PHE A 3 -12.34 -6.77 15.04
CA PHE A 3 -12.07 -7.46 13.78
C PHE A 3 -10.57 -7.54 13.42
N ILE A 4 -9.82 -6.45 13.61
CA ILE A 4 -8.37 -6.42 13.31
C ILE A 4 -7.62 -7.33 14.28
N GLN A 5 -8.01 -7.37 15.56
CA GLN A 5 -7.41 -8.27 16.56
C GLN A 5 -7.60 -9.74 16.17
N GLU A 6 -8.81 -10.11 15.74
CA GLU A 6 -9.12 -11.47 15.27
C GLU A 6 -8.31 -11.82 14.02
N GLU A 7 -8.26 -10.93 13.03
CA GLU A 7 -7.48 -11.18 11.82
C GLU A 7 -5.97 -11.21 12.07
N THR A 8 -5.47 -10.49 13.08
CA THR A 8 -4.05 -10.57 13.49
C THR A 8 -3.71 -11.94 14.06
N ARG A 9 -4.65 -12.59 14.76
CA ARG A 9 -4.47 -13.96 15.28
C ARG A 9 -4.54 -15.02 14.18
N ASN A 10 -5.33 -14.76 13.14
CA ASN A 10 -5.49 -15.65 11.99
C ASN A 10 -4.35 -15.53 10.96
N ASP A 11 -3.65 -14.39 10.92
CA ASP A 11 -2.52 -14.16 10.03
C ASP A 11 -1.24 -14.82 10.59
N GLU A 12 -0.71 -15.82 9.88
CA GLU A 12 0.42 -16.63 10.32
C GLU A 12 1.67 -15.79 10.61
N ILE A 13 1.94 -14.78 9.79
CA ILE A 13 3.11 -13.90 9.91
C ILE A 13 2.92 -13.00 11.12
N LEU A 14 1.78 -12.33 11.22
CA LEU A 14 1.54 -11.40 12.32
C LEU A 14 1.40 -12.10 13.67
N ARG A 15 0.90 -13.34 13.70
CA ARG A 15 0.89 -14.14 14.92
C ARG A 15 2.30 -14.38 15.44
N LYS A 16 3.25 -14.74 14.56
CA LYS A 16 4.68 -14.88 14.94
C LYS A 16 5.27 -13.55 15.39
N VAL A 17 4.99 -12.45 14.68
CA VAL A 17 5.46 -11.11 15.06
C VAL A 17 4.91 -10.70 16.42
N PHE A 18 3.65 -11.01 16.72
CA PHE A 18 3.03 -10.77 18.03
C PHE A 18 3.74 -11.55 19.14
N GLU A 19 4.04 -12.82 18.89
CA GLU A 19 4.77 -13.66 19.83
C GLU A 19 6.18 -13.10 20.08
N PHE A 20 6.92 -12.72 19.03
CA PHE A 20 8.26 -12.13 19.16
C PHE A 20 8.24 -10.77 19.86
N ALA A 21 7.23 -9.94 19.61
CA ALA A 21 7.07 -8.68 20.31
C ALA A 21 6.76 -8.87 21.81
N SER A 22 6.12 -9.98 22.20
CA SER A 22 5.78 -10.28 23.59
C SER A 22 6.87 -11.06 24.35
N GLN A 23 7.53 -12.02 23.70
CA GLN A 23 8.48 -12.94 24.33
C GLN A 23 9.95 -12.59 24.05
N GLY A 24 10.19 -11.71 23.07
CA GLY A 24 11.52 -11.36 22.59
C GLY A 24 11.76 -11.85 21.16
N TRP A 25 12.56 -11.07 20.43
CA TRP A 25 12.91 -11.38 19.05
C TRP A 25 14.07 -12.39 18.99
N PRO A 26 14.07 -13.33 18.02
CA PRO A 26 15.17 -14.26 17.83
C PRO A 26 16.46 -13.55 17.40
N SER A 27 17.62 -14.11 17.71
CA SER A 27 18.93 -13.53 17.35
C SER A 27 19.16 -13.45 15.84
N ASP A 28 18.55 -14.36 15.07
CA ASP A 28 18.62 -14.43 13.62
C ASP A 28 17.24 -14.73 13.02
N CYS A 29 16.90 -14.05 11.92
CA CYS A 29 15.61 -14.15 11.25
C CYS A 29 15.80 -14.73 9.84
N LYS A 30 15.56 -16.04 9.72
CA LYS A 30 15.74 -16.80 8.46
C LYS A 30 14.58 -16.64 7.48
N GLU A 31 13.39 -16.34 7.96
CA GLU A 31 12.19 -16.21 7.13
C GLU A 31 12.14 -14.84 6.45
N GLU A 32 12.15 -14.82 5.11
CA GLU A 32 12.15 -13.59 4.31
C GLU A 32 10.94 -12.69 4.59
N GLU A 33 9.77 -13.29 4.84
CA GLU A 33 8.53 -12.57 5.12
C GLU A 33 8.54 -11.84 6.46
N LEU A 34 9.35 -12.31 7.41
CA LEU A 34 9.52 -11.71 8.73
C LEU A 34 10.61 -10.65 8.77
N LYS A 35 11.57 -10.66 7.83
CA LYS A 35 12.65 -9.67 7.77
C LYS A 35 12.17 -8.22 7.84
N PRO A 36 11.10 -7.78 7.15
CA PRO A 36 10.61 -6.41 7.26
C PRO A 36 10.20 -6.02 8.69
N TYR A 37 9.68 -6.98 9.46
CA TYR A 37 9.30 -6.75 10.85
C TYR A 37 10.53 -6.83 11.76
N TYR A 38 11.42 -7.80 11.52
CA TYR A 38 12.67 -7.97 12.27
C TYR A 38 13.58 -6.74 12.21
N ILE A 39 13.70 -6.10 11.03
CA ILE A 39 14.48 -4.86 10.86
C ILE A 39 13.90 -3.72 11.70
N ARG A 40 12.60 -3.73 11.98
CA ARG A 40 11.87 -2.67 12.70
C ARG A 40 11.54 -3.04 14.15
N ARG A 41 12.05 -4.19 14.62
CA ARG A 41 11.68 -4.83 15.89
C ARG A 41 11.73 -3.90 17.10
N ASP A 42 12.73 -3.01 17.15
CA ASP A 42 12.96 -2.11 18.29
C ASP A 42 11.83 -1.08 18.47
N GLN A 43 11.01 -0.87 17.44
CA GLN A 43 9.89 0.07 17.44
C GLN A 43 8.53 -0.63 17.34
N ILE A 44 8.52 -1.98 17.36
CA ILE A 44 7.27 -2.74 17.33
C ILE A 44 6.79 -2.96 18.76
N THR A 45 5.59 -2.49 19.05
CA THR A 45 4.95 -2.59 20.36
C THR A 45 3.57 -3.24 20.25
N ILE A 46 3.05 -3.72 21.37
CA ILE A 46 1.69 -4.24 21.47
C ILE A 46 0.86 -3.28 22.33
N GLU A 47 -0.21 -2.73 21.76
CA GLU A 47 -1.16 -1.86 22.46
C GLU A 47 -2.57 -2.38 22.21
N ASP A 48 -3.40 -2.56 23.24
CA ASP A 48 -4.76 -3.11 23.11
C ASP A 48 -4.83 -4.42 22.29
N ASN A 49 -3.87 -5.35 22.45
CA ASN A 49 -3.73 -6.56 21.62
C ASN A 49 -3.60 -6.29 20.10
N LEU A 50 -3.09 -5.12 19.72
CA LEU A 50 -2.78 -4.74 18.35
C LEU A 50 -1.27 -4.52 18.20
N LEU A 51 -0.75 -4.94 17.06
CA LEU A 51 0.64 -4.67 16.68
C LEU A 51 0.76 -3.23 16.18
N MET A 52 1.68 -2.48 16.78
CA MET A 52 1.99 -1.10 16.46
C MET A 52 3.44 -0.98 16.02
N TRP A 53 3.72 -0.08 15.07
CA TRP A 53 5.07 0.37 14.73
C TRP A 53 5.17 1.87 14.99
N GLY A 54 5.79 2.25 16.10
CA GLY A 54 5.67 3.61 16.65
C GLY A 54 4.19 3.94 16.91
N HIS A 55 3.65 4.94 16.20
CA HIS A 55 2.23 5.34 16.31
C HIS A 55 1.33 4.71 15.22
N ARG A 56 1.87 3.80 14.39
CA ARG A 56 1.17 3.27 13.21
C ARG A 56 0.66 1.86 13.48
N LEU A 57 -0.55 1.57 13.05
CA LEU A 57 -1.15 0.25 13.20
C LEU A 57 -0.62 -0.72 12.13
N ILE A 58 -0.16 -1.89 12.55
CA ILE A 58 0.24 -2.97 11.64
C ILE A 58 -1.01 -3.71 11.15
N ILE A 59 -1.25 -3.73 9.85
CA ILE A 59 -2.51 -4.24 9.27
C ILE A 59 -2.36 -5.69 8.74
N PRO A 60 -3.20 -6.64 9.20
CA PRO A 60 -3.29 -8.00 8.65
C PRO A 60 -3.63 -8.03 7.18
N SER A 61 -3.12 -9.03 6.47
CA SER A 61 -3.28 -9.21 5.02
C SER A 61 -4.73 -9.04 4.54
N ARG A 62 -5.69 -9.65 5.23
CA ARG A 62 -7.12 -9.59 4.91
C ARG A 62 -7.74 -8.19 5.05
N CYS A 63 -7.30 -7.43 6.05
CA CYS A 63 -7.82 -6.08 6.33
C CYS A 63 -7.27 -5.01 5.37
N ARG A 64 -6.15 -5.28 4.69
CA ARG A 64 -5.46 -4.29 3.83
C ARG A 64 -6.38 -3.69 2.76
N LYS A 65 -7.25 -4.50 2.15
CA LYS A 65 -8.15 -4.03 1.08
C LYS A 65 -9.18 -3.03 1.60
N GLU A 66 -9.73 -3.24 2.78
CA GLU A 66 -10.68 -2.32 3.40
C GLU A 66 -10.01 -1.02 3.82
N VAL A 67 -8.82 -1.12 4.44
CA VAL A 67 -8.02 0.06 4.81
C VAL A 67 -7.66 0.89 3.57
N LEU A 68 -7.29 0.25 2.45
CA LEU A 68 -7.01 0.95 1.20
C LEU A 68 -8.25 1.68 0.64
N LYS A 69 -9.44 1.07 0.75
CA LYS A 69 -10.70 1.73 0.35
C LYS A 69 -10.96 2.97 1.19
N GLU A 70 -10.79 2.88 2.52
CA GLU A 70 -10.98 4.00 3.44
C GLU A 70 -10.02 5.15 3.14
N ILE A 71 -8.73 4.83 2.96
CA ILE A 71 -7.69 5.82 2.63
C ILE A 71 -7.97 6.53 1.30
N HIS A 72 -8.53 5.82 0.32
CA HIS A 72 -8.80 6.33 -1.02
C HIS A 72 -10.25 6.85 -1.20
N SER A 73 -11.10 6.79 -0.17
CA SER A 73 -12.54 7.12 -0.25
C SER A 73 -12.84 8.51 -0.83
N THR A 74 -11.98 9.48 -0.54
CA THR A 74 -12.11 10.88 -0.98
C THR A 74 -11.42 11.17 -2.32
N HIS A 75 -10.85 10.16 -2.98
CA HIS A 75 -10.17 10.28 -4.27
C HIS A 75 -9.10 11.40 -4.34
N MET A 76 -8.44 11.69 -3.21
CA MET A 76 -7.45 12.77 -3.04
C MET A 76 -6.15 12.62 -3.86
N GLY A 77 -6.02 11.56 -4.66
CA GLY A 77 -4.83 11.25 -5.44
C GLY A 77 -3.77 10.45 -4.65
N ILE A 78 -2.77 9.99 -5.38
CA ILE A 78 -1.76 9.02 -4.90
C ILE A 78 -0.91 9.61 -3.77
N VAL A 79 -0.47 10.87 -3.91
CA VAL A 79 0.44 11.51 -2.95
C VAL A 79 -0.22 11.65 -1.57
N LYS A 80 -1.45 12.17 -1.53
CA LYS A 80 -2.21 12.30 -0.28
C LYS A 80 -2.58 10.94 0.31
N SER A 81 -2.95 9.97 -0.52
CA SER A 81 -3.24 8.60 -0.06
C SER A 81 -2.01 7.95 0.60
N LYS A 82 -0.82 8.11 0.01
CA LYS A 82 0.45 7.66 0.63
C LYS A 82 0.74 8.39 1.93
N SER A 83 0.50 9.70 2.00
CA SER A 83 0.67 10.47 3.23
C SER A 83 -0.21 9.94 4.36
N LEU A 84 -1.50 9.74 4.12
CA LEU A 84 -2.44 9.19 5.10
C LEU A 84 -2.04 7.78 5.55
N THR A 85 -1.67 6.93 4.59
CA THR A 85 -1.18 5.58 4.88
C THR A 85 -0.01 5.64 5.85
N ARG A 86 1.01 6.44 5.53
CA ARG A 86 2.21 6.61 6.36
C ARG A 86 1.92 7.26 7.72
N SER A 87 0.84 8.00 7.89
CA SER A 87 0.50 8.58 9.19
C SER A 87 -0.15 7.58 10.14
N PHE A 88 -0.95 6.64 9.63
CA PHE A 88 -1.83 5.82 10.50
C PHE A 88 -1.53 4.33 10.48
N VAL A 89 -1.00 3.79 9.39
CA VAL A 89 -0.93 2.34 9.18
C VAL A 89 0.39 1.91 8.55
N TRP A 90 0.72 0.64 8.71
CA TRP A 90 1.90 0.07 8.09
C TRP A 90 1.75 -1.43 7.80
N TRP A 91 2.36 -1.87 6.70
CA TRP A 91 2.66 -3.26 6.37
C TRP A 91 3.75 -3.27 5.29
N PRO A 92 4.41 -4.43 5.02
CA PRO A 92 5.41 -4.54 3.97
C PRO A 92 4.85 -4.11 2.60
N SER A 93 5.57 -3.24 1.90
CA SER A 93 5.16 -2.72 0.58
C SER A 93 3.84 -1.93 0.55
N CYS A 94 3.39 -1.35 1.68
CA CYS A 94 2.15 -0.55 1.74
C CYS A 94 2.07 0.57 0.70
N ASP A 95 3.15 1.34 0.50
CA ASP A 95 3.19 2.42 -0.50
C ASP A 95 2.92 1.92 -1.93
N LYS A 96 3.42 0.73 -2.28
CA LYS A 96 3.19 0.11 -3.60
C LYS A 96 1.73 -0.29 -3.75
N ASN A 97 1.15 -0.90 -2.72
CA ASN A 97 -0.27 -1.30 -2.75
C ASN A 97 -1.20 -0.08 -2.86
N VAL A 98 -0.89 1.01 -2.16
CA VAL A 98 -1.65 2.28 -2.26
C VAL A 98 -1.59 2.83 -3.68
N GLU A 99 -0.40 2.84 -4.28
CA GLU A 99 -0.22 3.32 -5.65
C GLU A 99 -1.00 2.49 -6.66
N GLU A 100 -0.91 1.17 -6.57
CA GLU A 100 -1.65 0.24 -7.42
C GLU A 100 -3.17 0.41 -7.25
N PHE A 101 -3.65 0.53 -6.01
CA PHE A 101 -5.06 0.76 -5.71
C PHE A 101 -5.58 2.06 -6.35
N CYS A 102 -4.83 3.15 -6.22
CA CYS A 102 -5.18 4.44 -6.82
C CYS A 102 -5.12 4.40 -8.35
N LYS A 103 -4.16 3.67 -8.94
CA LYS A 103 -4.06 3.50 -10.40
C LYS A 103 -5.24 2.73 -10.98
N ASN A 104 -5.71 1.71 -10.27
CA ASN A 104 -6.82 0.86 -10.68
C ASN A 104 -8.21 1.46 -10.37
N CYS A 105 -8.27 2.67 -9.79
CA CYS A 105 -9.53 3.33 -9.49
C CYS A 105 -10.16 3.94 -10.77
N LEU A 106 -11.33 3.41 -11.16
CA LEU A 106 -12.07 3.86 -12.33
C LEU A 106 -12.48 5.34 -12.24
N ALA A 107 -12.90 5.79 -11.06
CA ALA A 107 -13.29 7.19 -10.85
C ALA A 107 -12.09 8.13 -11.04
N CYS A 108 -10.94 7.82 -10.43
CA CYS A 108 -9.72 8.60 -10.63
C CYS A 108 -9.19 8.55 -12.06
N SER A 109 -9.32 7.41 -12.74
CA SER A 109 -8.90 7.27 -14.14
C SER A 109 -9.71 8.17 -15.07
N LYS A 110 -11.05 8.21 -14.91
CA LYS A 110 -11.95 9.06 -15.71
C LYS A 110 -11.69 10.56 -15.58
N HIS A 111 -11.23 11.00 -14.40
CA HIS A 111 -10.97 12.41 -14.11
C HIS A 111 -9.50 12.80 -14.23
N ARG A 112 -8.62 11.87 -14.61
CA ARG A 112 -7.19 12.15 -14.78
C ARG A 112 -7.00 13.06 -15.99
N ASN A 113 -6.09 14.03 -15.87
CA ASN A 113 -5.67 14.84 -17.00
C ASN A 113 -5.16 13.93 -18.13
N ASN A 114 -5.60 14.23 -19.35
CA ASN A 114 -5.06 13.58 -20.53
C ASN A 114 -3.57 13.92 -20.69
N PRO A 115 -2.79 13.01 -21.29
CA PRO A 115 -1.44 13.36 -21.73
C PRO A 115 -1.48 14.58 -22.67
N PRO A 116 -0.35 15.29 -22.84
CA PRO A 116 -0.27 16.33 -23.85
C PRO A 116 -0.69 15.76 -25.20
N LYS A 117 -1.43 16.56 -25.98
CA LYS A 117 -1.77 16.17 -27.36
C LYS A 117 -0.47 15.87 -28.09
N ALA A 118 -0.45 14.76 -28.83
CA ALA A 118 0.65 14.47 -29.73
C ALA A 118 0.84 15.64 -30.69
N GLU A 119 2.09 15.90 -31.06
CA GLU A 119 2.39 16.87 -32.11
C GLU A 119 1.64 16.47 -33.38
N VAL A 120 0.97 17.44 -33.99
CA VAL A 120 0.26 17.22 -35.25
C VAL A 120 1.31 17.10 -36.34
N ILE A 121 1.57 15.88 -36.80
CA ILE A 121 2.36 15.66 -38.00
C ILE A 121 1.42 15.86 -39.18
N GLU A 122 1.67 16.89 -39.98
CA GLU A 122 0.96 17.07 -41.25
C GLU A 122 1.29 15.89 -42.17
N TRP A 123 0.25 15.33 -42.79
CA TRP A 123 0.47 14.36 -43.86
C TRP A 123 1.29 15.02 -44.97
N PRO A 124 2.29 14.32 -45.55
CA PRO A 124 3.05 14.86 -46.67
C PRO A 124 2.08 15.28 -47.78
N LYS A 125 2.31 16.46 -48.36
CA LYS A 125 1.52 16.92 -49.49
C LYS A 125 1.86 16.04 -50.69
N THR A 126 0.84 15.44 -51.31
CA THR A 126 1.00 14.71 -52.57
C THR A 126 1.32 15.71 -53.68
N GLU A 127 2.38 15.46 -54.44
CA GLU A 127 2.73 16.32 -55.58
C GLU A 127 1.95 15.90 -56.83
N GLN A 128 1.51 14.64 -56.91
CA GLN A 128 0.80 14.09 -58.07
C GLN A 128 -0.43 13.25 -57.70
N PRO A 129 -1.42 13.14 -58.62
CA PRO A 129 -2.50 12.18 -58.46
C PRO A 129 -1.95 10.75 -58.27
N TRP A 130 -2.54 10.01 -57.32
CA TRP A 130 -2.20 8.61 -57.00
C TRP A 130 -0.87 8.39 -56.24
N GLU A 131 -0.26 9.44 -55.69
CA GLU A 131 0.87 9.33 -54.75
C GLU A 131 0.36 9.10 -53.31
N ARG A 132 1.11 8.37 -52.48
CA ARG A 132 0.74 8.05 -51.09
C ARG A 132 1.40 8.99 -50.09
#